data_AF-A0A7C2C1L4-F1
#
_entry.id   AF-A0A7C2C1L4-F1
#
_cell.length_a   1.000
_cell.length_b   1.000
_cell.length_c   1.000
_cell.angle_alpha   90.00
_cell.angle_beta   90.00
_cell.angle_gamma   90.00
#
_symmetry.space_group_name_H-M   'P 1'
#
loop_
_entity.id
_entity.type
_entity.pdbx_description
1 polymer ?
#
loop_
_entity_poly.entity_id
_entity_poly.type
_entity_poly.pdbx_seq_one_letter_code
_entity_poly.pdbx_strand_id
1 'polypeptide(L)' 'MTDWTRFVEEVERRLARTEKGVPAFFGVAGAGTPYCPPVGLLKAYIQVPGGLVWYGRSGERLYWMWQPLEVA' A
#
# COMPACT_ATOMS: atom_id res chain seq x y z
N MET A 1 -0.99 -11.62 18.15
CA MET A 1 -0.87 -11.10 16.77
C MET A 1 0.39 -10.29 16.71
N THR A 2 1.26 -10.55 15.72
CA THR A 2 2.47 -9.75 15.49
C THR A 2 2.08 -8.35 15.02
N ASP A 3 2.94 -7.36 15.27
CA ASP A 3 2.70 -5.96 14.87
C ASP A 3 2.40 -5.81 13.37
N TRP A 4 2.97 -6.71 12.55
CA TRP A 4 2.75 -6.76 11.11
C TRP A 4 1.30 -7.07 10.71
N THR A 5 0.64 -8.04 11.34
CA THR A 5 -0.75 -8.38 11.02
C THR A 5 -1.68 -7.20 11.30
N ARG A 6 -1.48 -6.54 12.44
CA ARG A 6 -2.26 -5.36 12.82
C ARG A 6 -2.05 -4.21 11.83
N PHE A 7 -0.82 -4.00 11.37
CA PHE A 7 -0.49 -3.00 10.35
C PHE A 7 -1.21 -3.29 9.03
N VAL A 8 -1.15 -4.52 8.52
CA VAL A 8 -1.82 -4.92 7.26
C VAL A 8 -3.31 -4.67 7.35
N GLU A 9 -3.97 -5.12 8.42
CA GLU A 9 -5.41 -4.89 8.61
C GLU A 9 -5.78 -3.40 8.67
N GLU A 10 -4.93 -2.58 9.29
CA GLU A 10 -5.13 -1.14 9.32
C GLU A 10 -5.03 -0.51 7.93
N VAL A 11 -4.01 -0.88 7.16
CA VAL A 11 -3.83 -0.41 5.78
C VAL A 11 -5.01 -0.81 4.91
N GLU A 12 -5.40 -2.07 4.96
CA GLU A 12 -6.55 -2.59 4.20
C GLU A 12 -7.85 -1.85 4.57
N ARG A 13 -8.09 -1.59 5.86
CA ARG A 13 -9.25 -0.81 6.32
C ARG A 13 -9.20 0.65 5.88
N ARG A 14 -8.02 1.25 5.77
CA ARG A 14 -7.88 2.64 5.29
C ARG A 14 -8.10 2.69 3.77
N LEU A 15 -7.50 1.77 3.02
CA LEU A 15 -7.68 1.69 1.56
C LEU A 15 -9.13 1.41 1.18
N ALA A 16 -9.80 0.47 1.85
CA ALA A 16 -11.21 0.16 1.59
C ALA A 16 -12.16 1.33 1.93
N ARG A 17 -11.75 2.27 2.79
CA ARG A 17 -12.49 3.52 3.07
C ARG A 17 -12.26 4.59 2.01
N THR A 18 -11.03 4.67 1.49
CA THR A 18 -10.66 5.65 0.46
C THR A 18 -11.19 5.23 -0.92
N GLU A 19 -11.13 3.95 -1.25
CA GLU A 19 -11.56 3.40 -2.54
C GLU A 19 -12.31 2.08 -2.36
N LYS A 20 -13.29 1.83 -3.22
CA LYS A 20 -14.01 0.55 -3.24
C LYS A 20 -13.19 -0.52 -3.94
N GLY A 21 -12.81 -1.59 -3.24
CA GLY A 21 -12.18 -2.76 -3.83
C GLY A 21 -11.60 -3.69 -2.77
N VAL A 22 -11.18 -4.89 -3.18
CA VAL A 22 -10.50 -5.83 -2.28
C VAL A 22 -9.01 -5.47 -2.25
N PRO A 23 -8.47 -5.01 -1.11
CA PRO A 23 -7.07 -4.68 -1.02
C PRO A 23 -6.20 -5.95 -1.07
N ALA A 24 -5.07 -5.84 -1.74
CA ALA A 24 -4.10 -6.91 -1.92
C ALA A 24 -2.69 -6.34 -1.79
N PHE A 25 -1.94 -6.84 -0.82
CA PHE A 25 -0.55 -6.48 -0.65
C PHE A 25 0.31 -7.05 -1.79
N PHE A 26 1.14 -6.22 -2.39
CA PHE A 26 2.02 -6.61 -3.49
C PHE A 26 3.52 -6.61 -3.12
N GLY A 27 3.90 -5.99 -2.00
CA GLY A 27 5.28 -6.04 -1.51
C GLY A 27 5.77 -4.72 -0.91
N VAL A 28 7.07 -4.67 -0.66
CA VAL A 28 7.75 -3.47 -0.16
C VAL A 28 8.35 -2.73 -1.36
N ALA A 29 8.04 -1.44 -1.49
CA ALA A 29 8.66 -0.58 -2.48
C ALA A 29 10.00 -0.07 -1.94
N GLY A 30 11.06 -0.16 -2.76
CA GLY A 30 12.35 0.46 -2.46
C GLY A 30 12.32 1.98 -2.73
N ALA A 31 13.47 2.64 -2.51
CA ALA A 31 13.66 4.02 -2.92
C ALA A 31 13.54 4.14 -4.46
N GLY A 32 12.55 4.91 -4.94
CA GLY A 32 12.27 5.07 -6.38
C GLY A 32 10.78 5.09 -6.69
N THR A 33 10.43 4.90 -7.96
CA THR A 33 9.02 4.89 -8.38
C THR A 33 8.35 3.55 -8.04
N PRO A 34 7.30 3.53 -7.22
CA PRO A 34 6.65 2.30 -6.79
C PRO A 34 5.89 1.67 -7.96
N TYR A 35 6.36 0.51 -8.42
CA TYR A 35 5.79 -0.21 -9.57
C TYR A 35 5.14 -1.52 -9.14
N CYS A 36 3.89 -1.70 -9.54
CA CYS A 36 3.09 -2.90 -9.29
C CYS A 36 2.63 -3.46 -10.65
N PRO A 37 3.12 -4.63 -11.13
CA PRO A 37 2.84 -5.17 -12.46
C PRO A 37 1.35 -5.18 -12.89
N PRO A 38 0.38 -5.53 -12.02
CA PRO A 38 -1.05 -5.45 -12.36
C PRO A 38 -1.59 -4.02 -12.60
N VAL A 39 -0.88 -2.98 -12.15
CA VAL A 39 -1.33 -1.58 -12.13
C VAL A 39 -0.42 -0.65 -12.94
N GLY A 40 0.88 -0.91 -13.00
CA GLY A 40 1.91 0.01 -13.47
C GLY A 40 2.54 0.82 -12.33
N LEU A 41 2.90 2.08 -12.61
CA LEU A 41 3.44 2.99 -11.60
C LEU A 41 2.32 3.47 -10.67
N LEU A 42 2.48 3.23 -9.38
CA LEU A 42 1.58 3.71 -8.34
C LEU A 42 1.86 5.19 -8.10
N LYS A 43 0.83 6.02 -8.25
CA LYS A 43 0.93 7.49 -8.09
C LYS A 43 0.16 8.01 -6.87
N ALA A 44 -0.72 7.19 -6.30
CA ALA A 44 -1.47 7.51 -5.10
C ALA A 44 -0.80 6.85 -3.89
N TYR A 45 -0.76 7.59 -2.78
CA TYR A 45 -0.27 7.07 -1.51
C TYR A 45 -1.06 7.61 -0.32
N ILE A 46 -1.03 6.85 0.76
CA ILE A 46 -1.41 7.32 2.09
C ILE A 46 -0.17 7.28 2.99
N GLN A 47 -0.02 8.29 3.85
CA GLN A 47 1.03 8.27 4.86
C GLN A 47 0.60 7.42 6.06
N VAL A 48 1.52 6.60 6.53
CA VAL A 48 1.37 5.76 7.73
C VAL A 48 2.56 6.02 8.66
N PRO A 49 2.47 5.69 9.97
CA PRO A 49 3.63 5.77 10.85
C PRO A 49 4.83 5.00 10.26
N GLY A 50 5.96 5.68 10.09
CA GLY A 50 7.20 5.09 9.57
C GLY A 50 7.24 4.80 8.07
N GLY A 51 6.25 5.22 7.28
CA GLY A 51 6.28 4.94 5.85
C GLY A 51 5.15 5.53 5.00
N LEU A 52 5.16 5.16 3.72
CA LEU A 52 4.09 5.43 2.77
C LEU A 52 3.47 4.11 2.33
N VAL A 53 2.15 4.08 2.14
CA VAL A 53 1.49 3.00 1.42
C VAL A 53 1.08 3.53 0.07
N TRP A 54 1.76 3.06 -0.97
CA TRP A 54 1.42 3.33 -2.36
C TRP A 54 0.36 2.37 -2.83
N TYR A 55 -0.59 2.84 -3.61
CA TYR A 55 -1.69 1.99 -4.05
C TYR A 55 -2.23 2.41 -5.42
N GLY A 56 -2.95 1.47 -6.02
CA GLY A 56 -3.67 1.68 -7.26
C GLY A 56 -4.53 0.48 -7.60
N ARG A 57 -5.35 0.62 -8.64
CA ARG A 57 -6.43 -0.31 -8.94
C ARG A 57 -6.21 -1.04 -10.25
N SER A 58 -6.58 -2.31 -10.28
CA SER A 58 -6.74 -3.08 -11.51
C SER A 58 -7.95 -4.00 -11.38
N GLY A 59 -8.98 -3.78 -12.20
CA GLY A 59 -10.29 -4.44 -12.06
C GLY A 59 -10.98 -4.07 -10.75
N GLU A 60 -11.33 -5.05 -9.93
CA GLU A 60 -11.96 -4.87 -8.60
C GLU A 60 -10.96 -4.93 -7.42
N ARG A 61 -9.68 -5.09 -7.73
CA ARG A 61 -8.62 -5.22 -6.72
C ARG A 61 -7.85 -3.92 -6.56
N LEU A 62 -7.57 -3.59 -5.30
CA LEU A 62 -6.69 -2.50 -4.89
C LEU A 62 -5.33 -3.08 -4.52
N TYR A 63 -4.33 -2.89 -5.36
CA TYR A 63 -2.99 -3.34 -5.09
C TYR A 63 -2.24 -2.25 -4.34
N TRP A 64 -1.51 -2.65 -3.30
CA TRP A 64 -0.73 -1.70 -2.53
C TRP A 64 0.63 -2.24 -2.14
N MET A 65 1.58 -1.33 -1.97
CA MET A 65 2.95 -1.59 -1.55
C MET A 65 3.31 -0.66 -0.40
N TRP A 66 4.11 -1.15 0.54
CA TRP A 66 4.62 -0.33 1.63
C TRP A 66 6.03 0.17 1.29
N GLN A 67 6.28 1.46 1.43
CA GLN A 67 7.61 2.04 1.34
C GLN A 67 8.01 2.52 2.75
N PRO A 68 9.05 1.95 3.38
CA PRO A 68 9.60 2.53 4.60
C PRO A 68 10.17 3.90 4.29
N LEU A 69 9.85 4.89 5.11
CA LEU A 69 10.59 6.14 5.12
C LEU A 69 11.71 5.95 6.13
N GLU A 70 12.96 6.07 5.69
CA GLU A 70 14.08 6.10 6.64
C GLU A 70 13.81 7.23 7.64
N VAL A 71 13.92 6.89 8.93
CA VAL A 71 13.95 7.90 9.97
C VAL A 71 15.31 8.58 9.79
N ALA A 72 15.29 9.83 9.31
CA ALA A 72 16.48 10.67 9.20
C ALA A 72 17.18 10.83 10.57
#